data_AF-A0A821SB95-F1
#
_entry.id   AF-A0A821SB95-F1
#
_cell.length_a   1.000
_cell.length_b   1.000
_cell.length_c   1.000
_cell.angle_alpha   90.00
_cell.angle_beta   90.00
_cell.angle_gamma   90.00
#
_symmetry.space_group_name_H-M   'P 1'
#
loop_
_entity.id
_entity.type
_entity.pdbx_description
1 polymer ?
#
loop_
_entity_poly.entity_id
_entity_poly.type
_entity_poly.pdbx_seq_one_letter_code
_entity_poly.pdbx_strand_id
1 'polypeptide(L)'
;MDYRTLVNEDNDATEGQEQSLSPFIQFDTEEDQNNSDKQSPWSHQKDLDDFFVRVYQYHQQHGFFCIILSEIFGLVQFIFIVSFTVLIVQCIDYPLLFRSTPSARNITHKIHFNEVIQSPNQCLSNMHLLTTLCIILSIIYWFYRLSRAIYNLFSYFNIRAFYTQALDIKPNDLLNMTWHEVQQRLLIAQRTHHLCIHKLNLTELDIHNRLLRF
;
A
#
# COMPACT_ATOMS: atom_id res chain seq x y z
N MET A 1 39.40 10.02 76.94
CA MET A 1 39.30 11.45 77.35
C MET A 1 39.15 12.27 76.07
N ASP A 2 38.38 13.34 76.18
CA ASP A 2 37.44 13.86 75.18
C ASP A 2 37.93 15.16 74.50
N TYR A 3 37.14 15.64 73.53
CA TYR A 3 37.04 16.99 72.94
C TYR A 3 37.70 17.32 71.59
N ARG A 4 36.78 17.53 70.64
CA ARG A 4 36.85 18.18 69.34
C ARG A 4 36.82 19.71 69.49
N THR A 5 37.08 20.40 68.37
CA THR A 5 36.91 21.85 68.08
C THR A 5 37.96 22.75 68.71
N LEU A 6 38.72 23.52 67.94
CA LEU A 6 38.42 24.84 67.33
C LEU A 6 39.57 25.11 66.32
N VAL A 7 39.49 25.78 65.16
CA VAL A 7 38.55 26.70 64.53
C VAL A 7 39.04 26.88 63.07
N ASN A 8 38.09 27.05 62.14
CA ASN A 8 38.29 27.42 60.73
C ASN A 8 38.67 28.90 60.58
N GLU A 9 38.93 29.34 59.34
CA GLU A 9 39.05 30.74 58.86
C GLU A 9 40.42 31.39 59.16
N ASP A 10 41.18 31.94 58.22
CA ASP A 10 40.86 32.41 56.87
C ASP A 10 42.15 32.82 56.11
N ASN A 11 42.09 32.70 54.79
CA ASN A 11 42.69 33.57 53.75
C ASN A 11 44.22 33.78 53.69
N ASP A 12 44.84 33.38 52.58
CA ASP A 12 45.24 34.30 51.48
C ASP A 12 46.35 33.69 50.59
N ALA A 13 46.44 34.21 49.37
CA ALA A 13 47.55 34.13 48.41
C ALA A 13 47.64 32.91 47.47
N THR A 14 46.93 33.07 46.35
CA THR A 14 47.24 32.62 44.99
C THR A 14 48.69 32.96 44.57
N GLU A 15 49.40 32.01 43.95
CA GLU A 15 50.04 32.09 42.62
C GLU A 15 51.16 31.03 42.46
N GLY A 16 51.07 30.25 41.39
CA GLY A 16 52.05 29.24 41.00
C GLY A 16 51.56 28.46 39.78
N GLN A 17 51.87 29.00 38.59
CA GLN A 17 51.53 28.47 37.27
C GLN A 17 52.20 27.13 36.96
N GLU A 18 51.44 26.32 36.20
CA GLU A 18 51.81 25.41 35.10
C GLU A 18 52.91 24.35 35.33
N GLN A 19 52.61 23.07 35.09
CA GLN A 19 52.48 22.51 33.73
C GLN A 19 52.25 20.96 33.75
N SER A 20 51.35 20.53 32.86
CA SER A 20 51.16 19.18 32.30
C SER A 20 50.58 18.07 33.19
N LEU A 21 49.32 17.67 32.93
CA LEU A 21 48.98 16.53 32.06
C LEU A 21 47.45 16.34 32.08
N SER A 22 46.81 16.59 30.95
CA SER A 22 45.35 16.60 30.75
C SER A 22 44.74 15.19 30.82
N PRO A 23 43.57 15.03 31.48
CA PRO A 23 42.58 14.09 30.98
C PRO A 23 41.17 14.67 31.14
N PHE A 24 40.63 15.27 30.08
CA PHE A 24 39.21 15.14 29.70
C PHE A 24 39.02 15.90 28.39
N ILE A 25 39.16 15.23 27.25
CA ILE A 25 38.61 15.78 26.00
C ILE A 25 37.10 15.67 26.14
N GLN A 26 36.49 16.82 26.35
CA GLN A 26 35.08 17.08 26.12
C GLN A 26 34.76 16.64 24.70
N PHE A 27 33.92 15.61 24.58
CA PHE A 27 33.43 15.12 23.30
C PHE A 27 32.38 16.13 22.81
N ASP A 28 32.84 17.14 22.07
CA ASP A 28 31.97 18.16 21.47
C ASP A 28 30.91 17.47 20.61
N THR A 29 29.69 17.50 21.12
CA THR A 29 28.49 16.97 20.48
C THR A 29 27.79 18.14 19.80
N GLU A 30 28.36 18.71 18.75
CA GLU A 30 27.80 19.94 18.16
C GLU A 30 27.97 20.10 16.64
N GLU A 31 28.07 18.99 15.88
CA GLU A 31 27.98 19.03 14.40
C GLU A 31 26.92 18.12 13.75
N ASP A 32 25.96 17.58 14.51
CA ASP A 32 24.88 16.72 13.94
C ASP A 32 23.47 17.34 14.02
N GLN A 33 23.34 18.68 14.08
CA GLN A 33 22.02 19.35 14.09
C GLN A 33 21.64 20.09 12.81
N ASN A 34 22.51 20.16 11.80
CA ASN A 34 22.24 20.96 10.59
C ASN A 34 21.92 20.17 9.31
N ASN A 35 21.50 18.90 9.44
CA ASN A 35 20.98 18.11 8.31
C ASN A 35 19.73 17.30 8.67
N SER A 36 18.92 17.79 9.61
CA SER A 36 17.69 17.12 10.08
C SER A 36 16.42 17.54 9.34
N ASP A 37 16.48 18.46 8.37
CA ASP A 37 15.31 18.90 7.59
C ASP A 37 15.36 18.47 6.12
N LYS A 38 15.85 17.26 5.87
CA LYS A 38 15.33 16.44 4.77
C LYS A 38 14.63 15.24 5.38
N GLN A 39 13.51 15.51 6.06
CA GLN A 39 12.63 14.45 6.52
C GLN A 39 12.22 13.64 5.29
N SER A 40 12.83 12.45 5.14
CA SER A 40 12.54 11.61 4.00
C SER A 40 11.04 11.30 4.00
N PRO A 41 10.35 11.23 2.85
CA PRO A 41 8.93 10.88 2.80
C PRO A 41 8.58 9.55 3.51
N TRP A 42 9.61 8.76 3.83
CA TRP A 42 9.57 7.40 4.33
C TRP A 42 9.70 7.30 5.86
N SER A 43 10.08 8.37 6.56
CA SER A 43 10.26 8.34 8.03
C SER A 43 8.94 8.27 8.82
N HIS A 44 7.78 8.45 8.18
CA HIS A 44 6.46 8.37 8.81
C HIS A 44 5.58 7.25 8.23
N GLN A 45 6.15 6.08 7.96
CA GLN A 45 5.36 4.90 7.58
C GLN A 45 4.80 4.23 8.83
N LYS A 46 3.51 4.49 9.13
CA LYS A 46 2.82 4.07 10.37
C LYS A 46 2.80 2.56 10.63
N ASP A 47 2.97 1.73 9.60
CA ASP A 47 3.05 0.27 9.75
C ASP A 47 4.18 -0.31 8.90
N LEU A 48 5.31 -0.57 9.55
CA LEU A 48 6.48 -1.20 8.91
C LEU A 48 6.18 -2.64 8.48
N ASP A 49 5.39 -3.37 9.26
CA ASP A 49 5.05 -4.76 8.96
C ASP A 49 4.24 -4.85 7.66
N ASP A 50 3.24 -3.99 7.50
CA ASP A 50 2.40 -3.88 6.31
C ASP A 50 3.21 -3.34 5.10
N PHE A 51 4.20 -2.47 5.34
CA PHE A 51 5.16 -2.09 4.31
C PHE A 51 6.01 -3.28 3.82
N PHE A 52 6.60 -4.07 4.72
CA PHE A 52 7.40 -5.24 4.35
C PHE A 52 6.58 -6.29 3.60
N VAL A 53 5.35 -6.54 4.03
CA VAL A 53 4.41 -7.45 3.33
C VAL A 53 4.17 -6.96 1.90
N ARG A 54 3.93 -5.67 1.70
CA ARG A 54 3.71 -5.13 0.35
C ARG A 54 4.96 -5.11 -0.52
N VAL A 55 6.14 -4.87 0.05
CA VAL A 55 7.44 -4.97 -0.63
C VAL A 55 7.66 -6.41 -1.13
N TYR A 56 7.38 -7.39 -0.29
CA TYR A 56 7.42 -8.80 -0.66
C TYR A 56 6.41 -9.16 -1.77
N GLN A 57 5.15 -8.74 -1.61
CA GLN A 57 4.12 -8.95 -2.64
C GLN A 57 4.47 -8.28 -3.97
N TYR A 58 5.11 -7.10 -3.92
CA TYR A 58 5.56 -6.38 -5.11
C TYR A 58 6.64 -7.14 -5.89
N HIS A 59 7.59 -7.77 -5.18
CA HIS A 59 8.60 -8.65 -5.79
C HIS A 59 7.96 -9.91 -6.38
N GLN A 60 7.09 -10.58 -5.62
CA GLN A 60 6.46 -11.84 -6.05
C GLN A 60 5.51 -11.68 -7.25
N GLN A 61 4.85 -10.52 -7.39
CA GLN A 61 3.98 -10.26 -8.54
C GLN A 61 4.74 -9.72 -9.76
N HIS A 62 6.07 -9.83 -9.77
CA HIS A 62 6.92 -9.45 -10.91
C HIS A 62 6.75 -7.98 -11.34
N GLY A 63 6.33 -7.11 -10.40
CA GLY A 63 6.27 -5.67 -10.57
C GLY A 63 4.87 -5.03 -10.55
N PHE A 64 4.88 -3.70 -10.59
CA PHE A 64 3.71 -2.82 -10.43
C PHE A 64 2.58 -3.08 -11.44
N PHE A 65 2.94 -3.27 -12.72
CA PHE A 65 1.96 -3.34 -13.80
C PHE A 65 1.06 -4.57 -13.69
N CYS A 66 1.61 -5.73 -13.31
CA CYS A 66 0.84 -6.95 -13.14
C CYS A 66 -0.21 -6.81 -12.03
N ILE A 67 0.19 -6.24 -10.89
CA ILE A 67 -0.70 -5.98 -9.75
C ILE A 67 -1.87 -5.08 -10.17
N ILE A 68 -1.57 -3.95 -10.81
CA ILE A 68 -2.60 -3.00 -11.25
C ILE A 68 -3.52 -3.65 -12.28
N LEU A 69 -2.93 -4.33 -13.26
CA LEU A 69 -3.69 -4.94 -14.33
C LEU A 69 -4.65 -5.99 -13.78
N SER A 70 -4.20 -6.79 -12.81
CA SER A 70 -5.04 -7.74 -12.08
C SER A 70 -6.21 -7.06 -11.34
N GLU A 71 -5.94 -5.97 -10.61
CA GLU A 71 -6.98 -5.19 -9.92
C GLU A 71 -8.00 -4.56 -10.90
N ILE A 72 -7.52 -3.98 -12.01
CA ILE A 72 -8.36 -3.42 -13.07
C ILE A 72 -9.22 -4.51 -13.71
N PHE A 73 -8.64 -5.64 -14.10
CA PHE A 73 -9.40 -6.76 -14.66
C PHE A 73 -10.44 -7.27 -13.68
N GLY A 74 -10.11 -7.32 -12.39
CA GLY A 74 -11.06 -7.66 -11.35
C GLY A 74 -12.25 -6.70 -11.30
N LEU A 75 -12.04 -5.39 -11.40
CA LEU A 75 -13.11 -4.38 -11.42
C LEU A 75 -13.96 -4.47 -12.69
N VAL A 76 -13.33 -4.65 -13.85
CA VAL A 76 -14.01 -4.80 -15.15
C VAL A 76 -14.84 -6.07 -15.17
N GLN A 77 -14.31 -7.20 -14.67
CA GLN A 77 -15.02 -8.46 -14.59
C GLN A 77 -16.28 -8.34 -13.74
N PHE A 78 -16.24 -7.62 -12.63
CA PHE A 78 -17.41 -7.40 -11.80
C PHE A 78 -18.52 -6.65 -12.55
N ILE A 79 -18.17 -5.53 -13.20
CA ILE A 79 -19.14 -4.77 -14.02
C ILE A 79 -19.71 -5.66 -15.11
N PHE A 80 -18.86 -6.38 -15.82
CA PHE A 80 -19.27 -7.27 -16.90
C PHE A 80 -20.29 -8.32 -16.41
N ILE A 81 -20.02 -8.99 -15.29
CA ILE A 81 -20.92 -9.99 -14.73
C ILE A 81 -22.27 -9.37 -14.35
N VAL A 82 -22.27 -8.24 -13.64
CA VAL A 82 -23.51 -7.57 -13.21
C VAL A 82 -24.31 -7.09 -14.42
N SER A 83 -23.69 -6.37 -15.35
CA SER A 83 -24.35 -5.87 -16.56
C SER A 83 -24.88 -7.00 -17.45
N PHE A 84 -24.10 -8.07 -17.65
CA PHE A 84 -24.52 -9.21 -18.46
C PHE A 84 -25.69 -9.96 -17.81
N THR A 85 -25.66 -10.12 -16.49
CA THR A 85 -26.77 -10.73 -15.74
C THR A 85 -28.04 -9.90 -15.86
N VAL A 86 -27.95 -8.57 -15.69
CA VAL A 86 -29.11 -7.68 -15.84
C VAL A 86 -29.66 -7.72 -17.27
N LEU A 87 -28.78 -7.71 -18.27
CA LEU A 87 -29.18 -7.81 -19.69
C LEU A 87 -29.98 -9.08 -19.95
N ILE A 88 -29.47 -10.24 -19.49
CA ILE A 88 -30.13 -11.52 -19.67
C ILE A 88 -31.46 -11.57 -18.92
N VAL A 89 -31.51 -11.14 -17.67
CA VAL A 89 -32.71 -11.29 -16.84
C VAL A 89 -33.82 -10.32 -17.26
N GLN A 90 -33.48 -9.09 -17.64
CA GLN A 90 -34.46 -8.01 -17.79
C GLN A 90 -34.60 -7.44 -19.20
N CYS A 91 -33.51 -7.39 -19.99
CA CYS A 91 -33.56 -6.72 -21.29
C CYS A 91 -33.85 -7.68 -22.47
N ILE A 92 -33.92 -8.99 -22.23
CA ILE A 92 -34.26 -10.00 -23.24
C ILE A 92 -35.75 -10.33 -23.19
N ASP A 93 -36.46 -10.11 -24.30
CA ASP A 93 -37.84 -10.56 -24.47
C ASP A 93 -37.88 -12.08 -24.78
N TYR A 94 -37.91 -12.88 -23.72
CA TYR A 94 -38.02 -14.35 -23.83
C TYR A 94 -39.30 -14.82 -24.54
N PRO A 95 -40.49 -14.25 -24.27
CA PRO A 95 -41.70 -14.60 -25.02
C PRO A 95 -41.58 -14.44 -26.54
N LEU A 96 -40.93 -13.36 -27.00
CA LEU A 96 -40.63 -13.14 -28.42
C LEU A 96 -39.57 -14.13 -28.93
N LEU A 97 -38.49 -14.34 -28.18
CA LEU A 97 -37.41 -15.27 -28.52
C LEU A 97 -37.90 -16.72 -28.72
N PHE A 98 -38.79 -17.19 -27.84
CA PHE A 98 -39.34 -18.55 -27.89
C PHE A 98 -40.64 -18.69 -28.70
N ARG A 99 -41.13 -17.61 -29.35
CA ARG A 99 -42.40 -17.59 -30.09
C ARG A 99 -43.60 -18.12 -29.28
N SER A 100 -43.62 -17.79 -27.99
CA SER A 100 -44.69 -18.24 -27.08
C SER A 100 -45.97 -17.41 -27.26
N THR A 101 -45.84 -16.16 -27.74
CA THR A 101 -46.97 -15.25 -27.95
C THR A 101 -47.69 -15.49 -29.28
N PRO A 102 -49.02 -15.30 -29.33
CA PRO A 102 -49.81 -15.51 -30.55
C PRO A 102 -49.40 -14.57 -31.70
N SER A 103 -48.97 -13.34 -31.40
CA SER A 103 -48.43 -12.42 -32.40
C SER A 103 -47.11 -12.88 -33.01
N ALA A 104 -46.25 -13.58 -32.25
CA ALA A 104 -44.97 -14.09 -32.74
C ALA A 104 -45.10 -15.35 -33.61
N ARG A 105 -46.19 -16.12 -33.47
CA ARG A 105 -46.47 -17.29 -34.32
C ARG A 105 -46.84 -16.93 -35.77
N ASN A 106 -47.36 -15.72 -35.98
CA ASN A 106 -47.70 -15.20 -37.30
C ASN A 106 -46.51 -14.54 -38.02
N ILE A 107 -45.34 -14.41 -37.37
CA ILE A 107 -44.14 -13.83 -37.95
C ILE A 107 -43.42 -14.93 -38.76
N THR A 108 -43.55 -14.87 -40.09
CA THR A 108 -42.80 -15.69 -41.04
C THR A 108 -41.35 -15.20 -41.25
N HIS A 109 -41.01 -14.01 -40.75
CA HIS A 109 -39.69 -13.41 -40.85
C HIS A 109 -38.69 -13.98 -39.82
N LYS A 110 -37.39 -13.96 -40.17
CA LYS A 110 -36.31 -14.40 -39.28
C LYS A 110 -36.08 -13.34 -38.21
N ILE A 111 -36.25 -13.70 -36.95
CA ILE A 111 -36.04 -12.78 -35.81
C ILE A 111 -34.55 -12.46 -35.71
N HIS A 112 -34.21 -11.17 -35.69
CA HIS A 112 -32.84 -10.71 -35.47
C HIS A 112 -32.58 -10.45 -33.98
N PHE A 113 -31.34 -10.66 -33.51
CA PHE A 113 -30.97 -10.41 -32.10
C PHE A 113 -31.27 -8.97 -31.63
N ASN A 114 -31.16 -8.00 -32.52
CA ASN A 114 -31.46 -6.60 -32.22
C ASN A 114 -32.96 -6.33 -31.96
N GLU A 115 -33.85 -7.23 -32.39
CA GLU A 115 -35.30 -7.14 -32.11
C GLU A 115 -35.67 -7.78 -30.77
N VAL A 116 -34.83 -8.70 -30.29
CA VAL A 116 -35.04 -9.41 -29.00
C VAL A 116 -34.56 -8.58 -27.81
N ILE A 117 -33.51 -7.78 -28.03
CA ILE A 117 -32.97 -6.88 -27.00
C ILE A 117 -33.85 -5.63 -26.97
N GLN A 118 -34.56 -5.42 -25.87
CA GLN A 118 -35.40 -4.24 -25.68
C GLN A 118 -34.54 -2.97 -25.60
N SER A 119 -35.14 -1.83 -25.98
CA SER A 119 -34.46 -0.54 -25.85
C SER A 119 -34.07 -0.27 -24.38
N PRO A 120 -32.91 0.36 -24.11
CA PRO A 120 -32.42 0.57 -22.74
C PRO A 120 -33.43 1.30 -21.84
N ASN A 121 -34.17 2.25 -22.41
CA ASN A 121 -35.19 3.03 -21.70
C ASN A 121 -36.38 2.17 -21.28
N GLN A 122 -36.83 1.27 -22.14
CA GLN A 122 -37.92 0.32 -21.82
C GLN A 122 -37.45 -0.73 -20.81
N CYS A 123 -36.20 -1.21 -20.96
CA CYS A 123 -35.61 -2.15 -20.02
C CYS A 123 -35.57 -1.53 -18.60
N LEU A 124 -35.08 -0.29 -18.45
CA LEU A 124 -35.05 0.42 -17.16
C LEU A 124 -36.45 0.66 -16.56
N SER A 125 -37.44 0.99 -17.39
CA SER A 125 -38.80 1.28 -16.92
C SER A 125 -39.56 0.03 -16.45
N ASN A 126 -39.22 -1.14 -16.98
CA ASN A 126 -39.88 -2.41 -16.66
C ASN A 126 -39.12 -3.25 -15.61
N MET A 127 -38.11 -2.67 -14.95
CA MET A 127 -37.29 -3.39 -13.98
C MET A 127 -38.10 -3.88 -12.77
N HIS A 128 -37.94 -5.15 -12.45
CA HIS A 128 -38.48 -5.71 -11.21
C HIS A 128 -37.79 -5.07 -9.99
N LEU A 129 -38.56 -4.78 -8.93
CA LEU A 129 -38.07 -4.09 -7.72
C LEU A 129 -36.82 -4.76 -7.12
N LEU A 130 -36.83 -6.10 -7.04
CA LEU A 130 -35.69 -6.86 -6.53
C LEU A 130 -34.42 -6.64 -7.36
N THR A 131 -34.52 -6.61 -8.70
CA THR A 131 -33.37 -6.40 -9.57
C THR A 131 -32.82 -4.99 -9.42
N THR A 132 -33.69 -3.99 -9.33
CA THR A 132 -33.29 -2.60 -9.04
C THR A 132 -32.52 -2.50 -7.72
N LEU A 133 -33.00 -3.15 -6.65
CA LEU A 133 -32.31 -3.19 -5.36
C LEU A 133 -30.93 -3.86 -5.48
N CYS A 134 -30.84 -5.01 -6.18
CA CYS A 134 -29.57 -5.70 -6.41
C CYS A 134 -28.56 -4.85 -7.20
N ILE A 135 -29.02 -4.10 -8.20
CA ILE A 135 -28.18 -3.18 -8.97
C ILE A 135 -27.63 -2.07 -8.06
N ILE A 136 -28.48 -1.45 -7.23
CA ILE A 136 -28.06 -0.39 -6.31
C ILE A 136 -26.98 -0.91 -5.34
N LEU A 137 -27.18 -2.08 -4.73
CA LEU A 137 -26.19 -2.70 -3.85
C LEU A 137 -24.89 -3.02 -4.58
N SER A 138 -24.99 -3.52 -5.83
CA SER A 138 -23.82 -3.83 -6.65
C SER A 138 -23.01 -2.58 -6.98
N ILE A 139 -23.68 -1.45 -7.25
CA ILE A 139 -23.03 -0.16 -7.50
C ILE A 139 -22.30 0.33 -6.23
N ILE A 140 -22.95 0.28 -5.06
CA ILE A 140 -22.34 0.68 -3.79
C ILE A 140 -21.10 -0.18 -3.49
N TYR A 141 -21.23 -1.50 -3.63
CA TYR A 141 -20.12 -2.43 -3.44
C TYR A 141 -18.98 -2.17 -4.43
N TRP A 142 -19.31 -1.90 -5.69
CA TRP A 142 -18.32 -1.56 -6.71
C TRP A 142 -17.55 -0.29 -6.35
N PHE A 143 -18.23 0.77 -5.89
CA PHE A 143 -17.56 2.00 -5.44
C PHE A 143 -16.67 1.76 -4.21
N TYR A 144 -17.14 1.00 -3.23
CA TYR A 144 -16.30 0.61 -2.08
C TYR A 144 -15.03 -0.11 -2.55
N ARG A 145 -15.17 -1.08 -3.46
CA ARG A 145 -14.06 -1.82 -4.04
C ARG A 145 -13.13 -0.92 -4.86
N LEU A 146 -13.68 0.01 -5.65
CA LEU A 146 -12.90 0.98 -6.41
C LEU A 146 -12.08 1.88 -5.48
N SER A 147 -12.69 2.43 -4.44
CA SER A 147 -11.99 3.26 -3.45
C SER A 147 -10.83 2.48 -2.83
N ARG A 148 -11.07 1.23 -2.40
CA ARG A 148 -10.02 0.35 -1.87
C ARG A 148 -8.90 0.10 -2.89
N ALA A 149 -9.26 -0.16 -4.15
CA ALA A 149 -8.28 -0.35 -5.23
C ALA A 149 -7.43 0.91 -5.47
N ILE A 150 -8.03 2.10 -5.40
CA ILE A 150 -7.32 3.38 -5.52
C ILE A 150 -6.36 3.58 -4.33
N TYR A 151 -6.79 3.31 -3.10
CA TYR A 151 -5.90 3.39 -1.93
C TYR A 151 -4.71 2.43 -2.06
N ASN A 152 -4.97 1.19 -2.48
CA ASN A 152 -3.93 0.21 -2.75
C ASN A 152 -2.97 0.69 -3.85
N LEU A 153 -3.51 1.26 -4.93
CA LEU A 153 -2.72 1.80 -6.05
C LEU A 153 -1.75 2.91 -5.59
N PHE A 154 -2.22 3.85 -4.77
CA PHE A 154 -1.36 4.87 -4.18
C PHE A 154 -0.28 4.27 -3.29
N SER A 155 -0.63 3.29 -2.46
CA SER A 155 0.33 2.58 -1.61
C SER A 155 1.42 1.89 -2.44
N TYR A 156 1.04 1.18 -3.51
CA TYR A 156 2.00 0.54 -4.42
C TYR A 156 2.83 1.54 -5.21
N PHE A 157 2.27 2.71 -5.55
CA PHE A 157 3.03 3.79 -6.20
C PHE A 157 4.12 4.32 -5.28
N ASN A 158 3.80 4.53 -3.99
CA ASN A 158 4.78 4.91 -2.98
C ASN A 158 5.88 3.85 -2.84
N ILE A 159 5.52 2.56 -2.82
CA ILE A 159 6.50 1.47 -2.77
C ILE A 159 7.38 1.46 -4.02
N ARG A 160 6.83 1.67 -5.21
CA ARG A 160 7.62 1.78 -6.44
C ARG A 160 8.63 2.93 -6.38
N ALA A 161 8.20 4.09 -5.85
CA ALA A 161 9.09 5.22 -5.64
C ALA A 161 10.21 4.86 -4.64
N PHE A 162 9.89 4.13 -3.57
CA PHE A 162 10.89 3.61 -2.63
C PHE A 162 11.89 2.65 -3.30
N TYR A 163 11.42 1.68 -4.09
CA TYR A 163 12.30 0.76 -4.82
C TYR A 163 13.27 1.49 -5.77
N THR A 164 12.80 2.56 -6.42
CA THR A 164 13.60 3.31 -7.38
C THR A 164 14.55 4.30 -6.69
N GLN A 165 14.11 4.96 -5.62
CA GLN A 165 14.87 6.04 -4.97
C GLN A 165 15.76 5.55 -3.82
N ALA A 166 15.32 4.56 -3.04
CA ALA A 166 16.01 4.09 -1.85
C ALA A 166 16.79 2.79 -2.07
N LEU A 167 16.31 1.89 -2.94
CA LEU A 167 17.00 0.63 -3.24
C LEU A 167 17.81 0.67 -4.54
N ASP A 168 17.65 1.73 -5.34
CA ASP A 168 18.27 1.91 -6.66
C ASP A 168 18.06 0.69 -7.58
N ILE A 169 16.88 0.06 -7.50
CA ILE A 169 16.50 -1.08 -8.35
C ILE A 169 15.57 -0.55 -9.44
N LYS A 170 16.01 -0.66 -10.70
CA LYS A 170 15.14 -0.37 -11.84
C LYS A 170 14.05 -1.44 -11.95
N PRO A 171 12.83 -1.08 -12.39
CA PRO A 171 11.72 -2.02 -12.52
C PRO A 171 12.02 -3.20 -13.46
N ASN A 172 12.91 -3.03 -14.44
CA ASN A 172 13.32 -4.10 -15.35
C ASN A 172 14.31 -5.10 -14.71
N ASP A 173 15.10 -4.66 -13.73
CA ASP A 173 16.08 -5.49 -13.03
C ASP A 173 15.42 -6.32 -11.91
N LEU A 174 14.25 -5.89 -11.44
CA LEU A 174 13.44 -6.60 -10.43
C LEU A 174 13.11 -8.04 -10.85
N LEU A 175 12.89 -8.28 -12.15
CA LEU A 175 12.55 -9.60 -12.69
C LEU A 175 13.71 -10.61 -12.61
N ASN A 176 14.95 -10.12 -12.63
CA ASN A 176 16.15 -10.94 -12.63
C ASN A 176 16.75 -11.13 -11.22
N MET A 177 16.23 -10.40 -10.22
CA MET A 177 16.72 -10.47 -8.84
C MET A 177 15.97 -11.52 -8.02
N THR A 178 16.73 -12.29 -7.24
CA THR A 178 16.15 -13.19 -6.24
C THR A 178 15.66 -12.40 -5.03
N TRP A 179 14.69 -12.96 -4.28
CA TRP A 179 14.20 -12.35 -3.04
C TRP A 179 15.32 -12.08 -2.03
N HIS A 180 16.30 -12.99 -1.95
CA HIS A 180 17.46 -12.83 -1.07
C HIS A 180 18.25 -11.54 -1.37
N GLU A 181 18.48 -11.23 -2.65
CA GLU A 181 19.21 -10.02 -3.04
C GLU A 181 18.40 -8.75 -2.72
N VAL A 182 17.08 -8.79 -2.92
CA VAL A 182 16.18 -7.69 -2.53
C VAL A 182 16.20 -7.49 -1.02
N GLN A 183 16.16 -8.57 -0.24
CA GLN A 183 16.21 -8.53 1.23
C GLN A 183 17.53 -7.93 1.73
N GLN A 184 18.67 -8.28 1.14
CA GLN A 184 19.97 -7.70 1.52
C GLN A 184 20.04 -6.20 1.24
N ARG A 185 19.57 -5.75 0.06
CA ARG A 185 19.51 -4.31 -0.25
C ARG A 185 18.54 -3.56 0.65
N LEU A 186 17.42 -4.19 1.02
CA LEU A 186 16.47 -3.64 1.96
C LEU A 186 17.09 -3.45 3.36
N LEU A 187 17.89 -4.41 3.83
CA LEU A 187 18.63 -4.30 5.11
C LEU A 187 19.68 -3.18 5.09
N ILE A 188 20.37 -3.00 3.96
CA ILE A 188 21.33 -1.90 3.77
C ILE A 188 20.59 -0.56 3.74
N ALA A 189 19.55 -0.43 2.93
CA ALA A 189 18.74 0.78 2.82
C ALA A 189 18.08 1.15 4.16
N GLN A 190 17.72 0.16 4.98
CA GLN A 190 17.20 0.38 6.32
C GLN A 190 18.22 1.02 7.27
N ARG A 191 19.51 0.66 7.18
CA ARG A 191 20.58 1.34 7.93
C ARG A 191 20.79 2.78 7.45
N THR A 192 20.70 3.03 6.15
CA THR A 192 20.95 4.35 5.55
C THR A 192 19.79 5.32 5.77
N HIS A 193 18.53 4.85 5.69
CA HIS A 193 17.34 5.69 5.73
C HIS A 193 16.60 5.66 7.08
N HIS A 194 17.13 4.97 8.09
CA HIS A 194 16.53 4.85 9.43
C HIS A 194 15.02 4.52 9.40
N LEU A 195 14.62 3.54 8.58
CA LEU A 195 13.22 3.13 8.43
C LEU A 195 12.63 2.60 9.76
N CYS A 196 13.47 2.18 10.72
CA CYS A 196 13.05 1.87 12.08
C CYS A 196 13.55 2.93 13.07
N ILE A 197 12.62 3.66 13.69
CA ILE A 197 12.91 4.62 14.77
C ILE A 197 13.38 3.89 16.05
N HIS A 198 13.03 2.60 16.23
CA HIS A 198 13.16 1.89 17.52
C HIS A 198 14.23 0.78 17.57
N LYS A 199 14.79 0.35 16.42
CA LYS A 199 15.84 -0.71 16.37
C LYS A 199 16.77 -0.46 15.19
N LEU A 200 18.04 -0.16 15.46
CA LEU A 200 19.04 0.22 14.46
C LEU A 200 19.57 -0.97 13.61
N ASN A 201 19.35 -2.21 14.06
CA ASN A 201 19.79 -3.42 13.36
C ASN A 201 18.61 -4.40 13.28
N LEU A 202 18.01 -4.54 12.10
CA LEU A 202 17.13 -5.68 11.81
C LEU A 202 17.98 -6.85 11.32
N THR A 203 17.68 -8.03 11.84
CA THR A 203 18.25 -9.28 11.34
C THR A 203 17.36 -9.87 10.26
N GLU A 204 17.92 -10.70 9.37
CA GLU A 204 17.15 -11.45 8.37
C GLU A 204 16.02 -12.28 9.00
N LEU A 205 16.27 -12.78 10.21
CA LEU A 205 15.31 -13.55 11.01
C LEU A 205 14.12 -12.69 11.48
N ASP A 206 14.35 -11.42 11.85
CA ASP A 206 13.29 -10.50 12.26
C ASP A 206 12.33 -10.18 11.11
N ILE A 207 12.86 -10.06 9.87
CA ILE A 207 12.04 -9.84 8.67
C ILE A 207 11.18 -11.07 8.39
N HIS A 208 11.75 -12.28 8.44
CA HIS A 208 10.99 -13.52 8.26
C HIS A 208 9.87 -13.67 9.30
N ASN A 209 10.17 -13.43 10.58
CA ASN A 209 9.18 -13.53 11.65
C ASN A 209 8.05 -12.50 11.51
N ARG A 210 8.31 -11.32 10.93
CA ARG A 210 7.27 -10.31 10.64
C ARG A 210 6.43 -10.67 9.42
N LEU A 211 7.05 -11.18 8.36
CA LEU A 211 6.35 -11.63 7.15
C LEU A 211 5.40 -12.82 7.44
N LEU A 212 5.81 -13.72 8.32
CA LEU A 212 5.05 -14.93 8.70
C LEU A 212 4.10 -14.71 9.90
N ARG A 213 3.94 -13.48 10.38
CA ARG A 213 3.16 -13.20 11.61
C ARG A 213 1.64 -13.33 11.43
N PHE A 214 1.16 -13.41 10.19
CA PHE A 214 -0.26 -13.48 9.85
C PHE A 214 -0.74 -14.90 9.59
#